data_AF-A0A1G0DU20-F1
#
_entry.id   AF-A0A1G0DU20-F1
#
_cell.length_a   1.000
_cell.length_b   1.000
_cell.length_c   1.000
_cell.angle_alpha   90.00
_cell.angle_beta   90.00
_cell.angle_gamma   90.00
#
_symmetry.space_group_name_H-M   'P 1'
#
loop_
_entity.id
_entity.type
_entity.pdbx_description
1 polymer ?
#
loop_
_entity_poly.entity_id
_entity_poly.type
_entity_poly.pdbx_seq_one_letter_code
_entity_poly.pdbx_strand_id
1 'polypeptide(L)'
;MTDSELHFARRAIKRKKLFLALSITSVIAGSGLALFYAWQFATQPGFEPGVHFVLVILILLIARQNLRQYYYAAILEKLLREK
;
A
#
# COMPACT_ATOMS: atom_id res chain seq x y z
N MET A 1 24.09 -6.34 15.81
CA MET A 1 23.56 -6.60 14.46
C MET A 1 24.42 -7.67 13.85
N THR A 2 23.84 -8.82 13.59
CA THR A 2 24.49 -9.88 12.80
C THR A 2 24.52 -9.48 11.31
N ASP A 3 25.45 -10.01 10.54
CA ASP A 3 25.59 -9.68 9.10
C ASP A 3 24.30 -9.92 8.30
N SER A 4 23.51 -10.91 8.70
CA SER A 4 22.20 -11.23 8.12
C SER A 4 21.18 -10.11 8.31
N GLU A 5 21.11 -9.50 9.49
CA GLU A 5 20.22 -8.38 9.80
C GLU A 5 20.61 -7.13 9.01
N LEU A 6 21.91 -6.89 8.83
CA LEU A 6 22.42 -5.76 8.06
C LEU A 6 22.10 -5.92 6.55
N HIS A 7 22.24 -7.14 6.02
CA HIS A 7 21.88 -7.45 4.64
C HIS A 7 20.37 -7.32 4.38
N PHE A 8 19.55 -7.79 5.32
CA PHE A 8 18.10 -7.63 5.26
C PHE A 8 17.70 -6.16 5.29
N ALA A 9 18.30 -5.40 6.21
CA ALA A 9 18.08 -3.97 6.37
C ALA A 9 18.40 -3.18 5.09
N ARG A 10 19.58 -3.40 4.51
CA ARG A 10 19.99 -2.74 3.26
C ARG A 10 19.07 -3.09 2.10
N ARG A 11 18.58 -4.33 2.01
CA ARG A 11 17.63 -4.75 0.97
C ARG A 11 16.27 -4.07 1.14
N ALA A 12 15.78 -3.94 2.37
CA ALA A 12 14.53 -3.23 2.67
C ALA A 12 14.64 -1.74 2.31
N ILE A 13 15.75 -1.09 2.65
CA ILE A 13 16.01 0.32 2.33
C ILE A 13 16.05 0.55 0.81
N LYS A 14 16.73 -0.33 0.06
CA LYS A 14 16.75 -0.25 -1.42
C LYS A 14 15.35 -0.29 -2.03
N ARG A 15 14.43 -1.05 -1.43
CA ARG A 15 13.04 -1.20 -1.91
C ARG A 15 12.08 -0.14 -1.36
N LYS A 16 12.55 0.79 -0.51
CA LYS A 16 11.71 1.84 0.09
C LYS A 16 10.88 2.60 -0.95
N LYS A 17 11.51 3.09 -2.03
CA LYS A 17 10.81 3.83 -3.09
C LYS A 17 9.74 3.00 -3.80
N LEU A 18 9.96 1.68 -3.94
CA LEU A 18 8.99 0.76 -4.54
C LEU A 18 7.74 0.65 -3.67
N PHE A 19 7.89 0.50 -2.35
CA PHE A 19 6.74 0.44 -1.43
C PHE A 19 5.90 1.72 -1.48
N LEU A 20 6.53 2.89 -1.59
CA LEU A 20 5.81 4.14 -1.74
C LEU A 20 5.04 4.20 -3.06
N ALA A 21 5.69 3.84 -4.17
CA ALA A 21 5.04 3.80 -5.47
C ALA A 21 3.84 2.86 -5.49
N LEU A 22 4.01 1.62 -4.99
CA LEU A 22 2.93 0.64 -4.88
C LEU A 22 1.78 1.15 -3.99
N SER A 23 2.08 1.81 -2.87
CA SER A 23 1.06 2.42 -2.02
C SER A 23 0.26 3.46 -2.79
N ILE A 24 0.91 4.39 -3.48
CA ILE A 24 0.24 5.47 -4.23
C ILE A 24 -0.62 4.87 -5.34
N THR A 25 -0.08 3.94 -6.12
CA THR A 25 -0.82 3.27 -7.20
C THR A 25 -2.06 2.54 -6.66
N SER A 26 -1.93 1.81 -5.54
CA SER A 26 -3.07 1.13 -4.92
C SER A 26 -4.12 2.10 -4.37
N VAL A 27 -3.72 3.25 -3.82
CA VAL A 27 -4.68 4.29 -3.40
C VAL A 27 -5.44 4.84 -4.61
N ILE A 28 -4.74 5.16 -5.69
CA ILE A 28 -5.38 5.69 -6.92
C ILE A 28 -6.37 4.67 -7.48
N ALA A 29 -5.95 3.40 -7.62
CA ALA A 29 -6.80 2.33 -8.14
C ALA A 29 -8.01 2.06 -7.23
N GLY A 30 -7.80 1.97 -5.92
CA GLY A 30 -8.85 1.73 -4.94
C GLY A 30 -9.88 2.85 -4.91
N SER A 31 -9.44 4.11 -4.88
CA SER A 31 -10.33 5.29 -4.92
C SER A 31 -11.08 5.40 -6.24
N GLY A 32 -10.42 5.12 -7.37
CA GLY A 32 -11.07 5.10 -8.68
C GLY A 32 -12.18 4.07 -8.77
N LEU A 33 -11.92 2.84 -8.29
CA LEU A 33 -12.93 1.79 -8.22
C LEU A 33 -14.06 2.14 -7.23
N ALA A 34 -13.74 2.73 -6.08
CA ALA A 34 -14.75 3.16 -5.12
C ALA A 34 -15.73 4.16 -5.73
N LEU A 35 -15.22 5.17 -6.44
CA LEU A 35 -16.04 6.17 -7.14
C LEU A 35 -16.87 5.52 -8.25
N PHE A 36 -16.26 4.63 -9.03
CA PHE A 36 -16.94 3.93 -10.12
C PHE A 36 -18.09 3.04 -9.62
N TYR A 37 -17.86 2.26 -8.57
CA TYR A 37 -18.90 1.41 -7.99
C TYR A 37 -19.97 2.20 -7.24
N ALA A 38 -19.61 3.33 -6.61
CA ALA A 38 -20.59 4.24 -6.04
C ALA A 38 -21.52 4.83 -7.12
N TRP A 39 -20.95 5.19 -8.28
CA TRP A 39 -21.73 5.65 -9.43
C TRP A 39 -22.64 4.55 -9.99
N GLN A 40 -22.14 3.31 -10.14
CA GLN A 40 -22.97 2.18 -10.57
C GLN A 40 -24.12 1.89 -9.60
N PHE A 41 -23.84 1.89 -8.30
CA PHE A 41 -24.88 1.71 -7.28
C PHE A 41 -25.98 2.76 -7.36
N ALA A 42 -25.61 4.01 -7.68
CA ALA A 42 -26.58 5.11 -7.82
C ALA A 42 -27.39 5.09 -9.12
N THR A 43 -26.88 4.46 -10.19
CA THR A 43 -27.46 4.53 -11.54
C THR A 43 -28.08 3.23 -12.04
N GLN A 44 -27.64 2.08 -11.53
CA GLN A 44 -28.05 0.77 -12.02
C GLN A 44 -28.90 0.02 -11.00
N PRO A 45 -30.23 -0.08 -11.20
CA PRO A 45 -31.08 -0.90 -10.35
C PRO A 45 -30.71 -2.38 -10.56
N GLY A 46 -30.13 -3.00 -9.53
CA GLY A 46 -29.64 -4.39 -9.54
C GLY A 46 -28.15 -4.56 -9.29
N PHE A 47 -27.39 -3.47 -9.14
CA PHE A 47 -25.98 -3.58 -8.75
C PHE A 47 -25.85 -3.99 -7.27
N GLU A 48 -25.20 -5.13 -7.02
CA GLU A 48 -24.89 -5.62 -5.67
C GLU A 48 -23.49 -5.14 -5.22
N PRO A 49 -23.37 -4.14 -4.34
CA PRO A 49 -22.07 -3.54 -4.01
C PRO A 49 -21.19 -4.43 -3.14
N GLY A 50 -21.70 -5.53 -2.57
CA GLY A 50 -21.04 -6.31 -1.52
C GLY A 50 -19.62 -6.75 -1.88
N VAL A 51 -19.46 -7.56 -2.93
CA VAL A 51 -18.15 -8.08 -3.35
C VAL A 51 -17.23 -6.96 -3.83
N HIS A 52 -17.79 -5.98 -4.55
CA HIS A 52 -17.05 -4.84 -5.07
C HIS A 52 -16.45 -3.96 -3.97
N PHE A 53 -17.19 -3.75 -2.89
CA PHE A 53 -16.73 -2.99 -1.74
C PHE A 53 -15.61 -3.72 -0.98
N VAL A 54 -15.72 -5.05 -0.82
CA VAL A 54 -14.65 -5.87 -0.23
C VAL A 54 -13.36 -5.76 -1.04
N LEU A 55 -13.44 -5.82 -2.37
CA LEU A 55 -12.27 -5.66 -3.25
C LEU A 55 -11.61 -4.29 -3.07
N VAL A 56 -12.39 -3.21 -3.05
CA VAL A 56 -11.88 -1.85 -2.80
C VAL A 56 -11.17 -1.79 -1.44
N ILE A 57 -11.76 -2.35 -0.39
CA ILE A 57 -11.14 -2.39 0.94
C ILE A 57 -9.81 -3.15 0.89
N LEU A 58 -9.75 -4.33 0.27
CA LEU A 58 -8.52 -5.11 0.18
C LEU A 58 -7.41 -4.34 -0.54
N ILE A 59 -7.73 -3.63 -1.63
CA ILE A 59 -6.78 -2.78 -2.36
C ILE A 59 -6.23 -1.67 -1.46
N LEU A 60 -7.11 -0.97 -0.72
CA LEU A 60 -6.70 0.10 0.19
C LEU A 60 -5.91 -0.43 1.40
N LEU A 61 -6.23 -1.63 1.88
CA LEU A 61 -5.47 -2.30 2.93
C LEU A 61 -4.05 -2.66 2.44
N ILE A 62 -3.90 -3.14 1.21
CA ILE A 62 -2.59 -3.39 0.58
C ILE A 62 -1.82 -2.07 0.47
N ALA A 63 -2.48 -0.98 0.07
CA ALA A 63 -1.86 0.33 0.02
C ALA A 63 -1.29 0.74 1.39
N ARG A 64 -2.10 0.60 2.45
CA ARG A 64 -1.69 0.87 3.83
C ARG A 64 -0.52 -0.02 4.29
N GLN A 65 -0.53 -1.30 3.90
CA GLN A 65 0.58 -2.22 4.22
C GLN A 65 1.89 -1.79 3.55
N ASN A 66 1.83 -1.40 2.28
CA ASN A 66 2.98 -0.88 1.54
C ASN A 66 3.50 0.43 2.17
N LEU A 67 2.60 1.34 2.55
CA LEU A 67 2.97 2.58 3.23
C LEU A 67 3.67 2.32 4.57
N ARG A 68 3.19 1.36 5.35
CA ARG A 68 3.83 0.97 6.60
C ARG A 68 5.23 0.39 6.37
N GLN A 69 5.42 -0.42 5.32
CA GLN A 69 6.75 -0.93 4.95
C GLN A 69 7.70 0.18 4.52
N TYR A 70 7.19 1.21 3.82
CA TYR A 70 7.94 2.42 3.50
C TYR A 70 8.44 3.12 4.77
N TYR A 71 7.55 3.35 5.76
CA TYR A 71 7.94 4.01 7.01
C TYR A 71 8.96 3.20 7.81
N TYR A 72 8.79 1.87 7.89
CA TYR A 72 9.80 1.02 8.53
C TYR A 72 11.16 1.10 7.84
N ALA A 73 11.19 1.03 6.50
CA ALA A 73 12.43 1.18 5.76
C ALA A 73 13.07 2.57 5.94
N ALA A 74 12.26 3.63 6.03
CA ALA A 74 12.74 5.00 6.27
C ALA A 74 13.35 5.17 7.67
N ILE A 75 12.70 4.62 8.71
CA ILE A 75 13.23 4.63 10.08
C ILE A 75 14.54 3.84 10.14
N LEU A 76 14.57 2.65 9.52
CA LEU A 76 15.76 1.80 9.49
C LEU A 76 16.95 2.49 8.79
N GLU A 77 16.69 3.22 7.69
CA GLU A 77 17.69 4.00 6.99
C GLU A 77 18.23 5.13 7.86
N LYS A 78 17.37 5.83 8.60
CA LYS A 78 17.77 6.89 9.53
C LYS A 78 18.67 6.34 10.64
N LEU A 79 18.27 5.24 11.28
CA LEU A 79 19.04 4.59 12.35
C LEU A 79 20.41 4.08 11.89
N LEU A 80 20.51 3.61 10.63
CA LEU A 80 21.78 3.16 10.06
C LEU A 80 22.69 4.30 9.59
N ARG A 81 22.16 5.51 9.41
CA ARG A 81 22.92 6.70 9.03
C ARG A 81 23.48 7.47 10.25
N GLU A 82 22.84 7.33 11.40
CA GLU A 82 23.27 7.93 12.68
C GLU A 82 24.33 7.09 13.42
N LYS A 83 24.61 5.87 12.95
CA LYS A 83 25.75 5.04 13.37
C LYS A 83 26.97 5.29 12.50
#